data_AF-A0AAN6P5R6-F1
#
_entry.id   AF-A0AAN6P5R6-F1
#
_cell.length_a   1.000
_cell.length_b   1.000
_cell.length_c   1.000
_cell.angle_alpha   90.00
_cell.angle_beta   90.00
_cell.angle_gamma   90.00
#
_symmetry.space_group_name_H-M   'P 1'
#
loop_
_entity.id
_entity.type
_entity.pdbx_description
1 polymer ?
#
loop_
_entity_poly.entity_id
_entity_poly.type
_entity_poly.pdbx_seq_one_letter_code
_entity_poly.pdbx_strand_id
1 'polypeptide(L)'
;PALFACPPHRTWDSVETLLDDTNVVAKDLGFCIVKRRASNYDNHHKPKRYDLVCAEGREAVSRGTWKRPNRETCPWRAKAVRFADIDEWHFTVMMPSHCHAPDPVNSG
;
A
#
# COMPACT_ATOMS: atom_id res chain seq x y z
N PRO A 1 -3.68 -4.09 -18.49
CA PRO A 1 -3.85 -3.80 -17.04
C PRO A 1 -3.07 -4.84 -16.25
N ALA A 2 -2.10 -4.42 -15.43
CA ALA A 2 -1.34 -5.34 -14.59
C ALA A 2 -2.10 -5.62 -13.29
N LEU A 3 -2.11 -6.88 -12.85
CA LEU A 3 -2.73 -7.32 -11.61
C LEU A 3 -1.64 -7.65 -10.59
N PHE A 4 -1.63 -6.94 -9.47
CA PHE A 4 -0.85 -7.34 -8.31
C PHE A 4 -1.76 -8.12 -7.35
N ALA A 5 -1.47 -9.41 -7.18
CA ALA A 5 -2.14 -10.27 -6.22
C ALA A 5 -1.26 -10.48 -4.98
N CYS A 6 -1.89 -10.55 -3.80
CA CYS A 6 -1.21 -10.93 -2.57
C CYS A 6 -0.58 -12.32 -2.72
N PRO A 7 0.68 -12.54 -2.32
CA PRO A 7 1.21 -13.88 -2.12
C PRO A 7 0.32 -14.63 -1.13
N PRO A 8 -0.27 -15.78 -1.48
CA PRO A 8 -1.22 -16.47 -0.60
C PRO A 8 -0.52 -16.96 0.68
N HIS A 9 -1.18 -16.76 1.83
CA HIS A 9 -0.84 -17.33 3.14
C HIS A 9 0.49 -16.88 3.78
N ARG A 10 0.94 -15.64 3.56
CA ARG A 10 1.98 -15.04 4.42
C ARG A 10 1.37 -14.32 5.63
N THR A 11 1.98 -14.55 6.78
CA THR A 11 1.77 -13.82 8.02
C THR A 11 3.03 -13.02 8.32
N TRP A 12 2.88 -11.86 8.96
CA TRP A 12 4.00 -10.98 9.27
C TRP A 12 3.90 -10.49 10.71
N ASP A 13 5.03 -10.48 11.42
CA ASP A 13 5.11 -10.04 12.82
C ASP A 13 5.01 -8.51 12.98
N SER A 14 5.24 -7.75 11.89
CA SER A 14 5.13 -6.30 11.87
C SER A 14 4.63 -5.79 10.53
N VAL A 15 4.13 -4.55 10.51
CA VAL A 15 3.74 -3.92 9.25
C VAL A 15 4.96 -3.56 8.39
N GLU A 16 6.12 -3.35 9.01
CA GLU A 16 7.38 -3.09 8.32
C GLU A 16 7.81 -4.31 7.49
N THR A 17 7.84 -5.50 8.09
CA THR A 17 8.20 -6.73 7.37
C THR A 17 7.18 -7.08 6.30
N LEU A 18 5.89 -6.84 6.56
CA LEU A 18 4.83 -6.94 5.56
C LEU A 18 5.10 -6.05 4.35
N LEU A 19 5.45 -4.78 4.59
CA LEU A 19 5.69 -3.83 3.52
C LEU A 19 6.96 -4.12 2.74
N ASP A 20 8.04 -4.50 3.41
CA ASP A 20 9.28 -4.87 2.74
C ASP A 20 9.03 -6.03 1.80
N ASP A 21 8.41 -7.11 2.30
CA ASP A 21 8.13 -8.31 1.54
C ASP A 21 7.15 -8.08 0.39
N THR A 22 6.05 -7.35 0.64
CA THR A 22 5.09 -6.99 -0.42
C THR A 22 5.74 -6.09 -1.47
N ASN A 23 6.65 -5.20 -1.07
CA ASN A 23 7.38 -4.33 -2.00
C ASN A 23 8.43 -5.09 -2.80
N VAL A 24 9.06 -6.16 -2.31
CA VAL A 24 9.94 -6.98 -3.15
C VAL A 24 9.17 -7.44 -4.40
N VAL A 25 8.00 -8.03 -4.20
CA VAL A 25 7.15 -8.52 -5.31
C VAL A 25 6.63 -7.36 -6.16
N ALA A 26 6.21 -6.25 -5.54
CA ALA A 26 5.69 -5.10 -6.28
C ALA A 26 6.77 -4.49 -7.17
N LYS A 27 8.00 -4.36 -6.66
CA LYS A 27 9.14 -3.77 -7.36
C LYS A 27 9.60 -4.65 -8.53
N ASP A 28 9.56 -5.98 -8.38
CA ASP A 28 9.79 -6.90 -9.50
C ASP A 28 8.80 -6.69 -10.65
N LEU A 29 7.60 -6.19 -10.35
CA LEU A 29 6.57 -5.82 -11.31
C LEU A 29 6.57 -4.32 -11.68
N GLY A 30 7.56 -3.55 -11.22
CA GLY A 30 7.71 -2.11 -11.44
C GLY A 30 6.65 -1.26 -10.73
N PHE A 31 6.20 -1.69 -9.56
CA PHE A 31 5.30 -0.95 -8.68
C PHE A 31 5.91 -0.73 -7.31
N CYS A 32 5.43 0.30 -6.61
CA CYS A 32 5.81 0.59 -5.23
C CYS A 32 4.55 0.81 -4.38
N ILE A 33 4.49 0.18 -3.21
CA ILE A 33 3.36 0.20 -2.27
C ILE A 33 3.76 0.99 -1.02
N VAL A 34 2.93 1.95 -0.64
CA VAL A 34 3.20 2.89 0.45
C VAL A 34 2.04 2.99 1.43
N LYS A 35 2.37 3.25 2.71
CA LYS A 35 1.37 3.58 3.75
C LYS A 35 0.67 4.89 3.37
N ARG A 36 -0.67 4.90 3.32
CA ARG A 36 -1.49 6.11 3.12
C ARG A 36 -2.02 6.66 4.42
N ARG A 37 -2.68 5.81 5.22
CA ARG A 37 -3.37 6.20 6.46
C ARG A 37 -3.27 5.08 7.47
N ALA A 38 -3.04 5.45 8.73
CA ALA A 38 -3.17 4.57 9.89
C ALA A 38 -4.55 4.73 10.53
N SER A 39 -5.17 3.63 10.95
CA SER A 39 -6.49 3.59 11.57
C SER A 39 -6.63 2.42 12.54
N ASN A 40 -7.75 2.37 13.27
CA ASN A 40 -8.07 1.34 14.25
C ASN A 40 -6.97 1.18 15.31
N TYR A 41 -6.83 2.16 16.19
CA TYR A 41 -5.75 2.19 17.19
C TYR A 41 -6.10 1.34 18.41
N ASP A 42 -5.09 0.76 19.05
CA ASP A 42 -5.25 0.08 20.34
C ASP A 42 -5.22 1.05 21.53
N ASN A 43 -5.39 0.51 22.76
CA ASN A 43 -5.38 1.30 23.99
C ASN A 43 -4.03 1.99 24.26
N HIS A 44 -2.95 1.51 23.64
CA HIS A 44 -1.62 2.11 23.68
C HIS A 44 -1.36 3.04 22.50
N HIS A 45 -2.41 3.44 21.76
CA HIS A 45 -2.33 4.29 20.57
C HIS A 45 -1.46 3.70 19.44
N LYS A 46 -1.34 2.38 19.36
CA LYS A 46 -0.67 1.70 18.23
C LYS A 46 -1.69 1.38 17.13
N PRO A 47 -1.42 1.70 15.85
CA PRO A 47 -2.31 1.34 14.75
C PRO A 47 -2.47 -0.17 14.59
N LYS A 48 -3.71 -0.65 14.40
CA LYS A 48 -4.01 -2.03 14.00
C LYS A 48 -4.39 -2.14 12.52
N ARG A 49 -4.47 -1.04 11.79
CA ARG A 49 -4.77 -1.04 10.36
C ARG A 49 -3.99 0.05 9.64
N TYR A 50 -3.41 -0.32 8.50
CA TYR A 50 -2.87 0.61 7.52
C TYR A 50 -3.58 0.45 6.18
N ASP A 51 -4.08 1.56 5.64
CA ASP A 51 -4.51 1.62 4.25
C ASP A 51 -3.28 1.85 3.37
N LEU A 52 -3.13 1.05 2.33
CA LEU A 52 -1.98 1.02 1.44
C LEU A 52 -2.40 1.44 0.02
N VAL A 53 -1.52 2.18 -0.66
CA VAL A 53 -1.71 2.67 -2.02
C VAL A 53 -0.46 2.45 -2.86
N CYS A 54 -0.59 2.51 -4.17
CA CYS A 54 0.57 2.63 -5.05
C CYS A 54 1.22 4.01 -4.86
N ALA A 55 2.55 4.10 -5.00
CA ALA A 55 3.31 5.35 -4.90
C ALA A 55 2.84 6.42 -5.91
N GLU A 56 2.54 6.03 -7.16
CA GLU A 56 1.90 6.90 -8.17
C GLU A 56 0.46 7.32 -7.78
N GLY A 57 -0.12 6.68 -6.78
CA GLY A 57 -1.39 7.05 -6.17
C GLY A 57 -1.26 8.02 -4.98
N ARG A 58 -0.05 8.40 -4.55
CA ARG A 58 0.11 9.52 -3.62
C ARG A 58 -0.22 10.80 -4.38
N GLU A 59 -1.21 11.52 -3.89
CA GLU A 59 -1.47 12.89 -4.34
C GLU A 59 -0.14 13.65 -4.34
N ALA A 60 0.27 14.16 -5.50
CA ALA A 60 1.34 15.13 -5.57
C ALA A 60 0.90 16.32 -4.70
N VAL A 61 1.58 16.53 -3.57
CA VAL A 61 1.34 17.69 -2.72
C VAL A 61 1.74 18.92 -3.54
N SER A 62 0.77 19.57 -4.18
CA SER A 62 0.98 20.78 -4.96
C SER A 62 1.42 21.90 -4.03
N ARG A 63 2.72 22.20 -3.99
CA ARG A 63 3.24 23.45 -3.43
C ARG A 63 2.88 24.58 -4.41
N GLY A 64 1.75 25.22 -4.16
CA GLY A 64 1.31 26.42 -4.91
C GLY A 64 -0.01 26.23 -5.64
N THR A 65 -0.93 27.15 -5.36
CA THR A 65 -2.19 27.48 -6.06
C THR A 65 -3.05 26.31 -6.56
N TRP A 66 -4.11 26.03 -5.79
CA TRP A 66 -5.27 25.17 -6.08
C TRP A 66 -5.54 24.89 -7.57
N LYS A 67 -4.94 23.82 -8.09
CA LYS A 67 -5.53 22.99 -9.14
C LYS A 67 -5.44 21.56 -8.62
N ARG A 68 -6.59 20.92 -8.39
CA ARG A 68 -6.62 19.47 -8.15
C ARG A 68 -5.84 18.83 -9.30
N PRO A 69 -4.80 18.01 -9.06
CA PRO A 69 -4.14 17.33 -10.16
C PRO A 69 -5.22 16.50 -10.86
N ASN A 70 -5.50 16.82 -12.14
CA ASN A 70 -6.43 16.08 -13.00
C ASN A 70 -5.90 14.68 -13.38
N ARG A 71 -4.84 14.23 -12.69
CA ARG A 71 -4.22 12.92 -12.85
C ARG A 71 -4.93 12.01 -11.86
N GLU A 72 -5.77 11.13 -12.37
CA GLU A 72 -6.43 10.11 -11.55
C GLU A 72 -5.35 9.38 -10.73
N THR A 73 -5.41 9.47 -9.40
CA THR A 73 -4.52 8.71 -8.52
C THR A 73 -4.69 7.24 -8.85
N CYS A 74 -3.59 6.50 -8.99
CA CYS A 74 -3.63 5.06 -9.26
C CYS A 74 -4.71 4.38 -8.40
N PRO A 75 -5.67 3.63 -8.98
CA PRO A 75 -6.82 3.08 -8.24
C PRO A 75 -6.45 1.88 -7.36
N TRP A 76 -5.22 1.39 -7.45
CA TRP A 76 -4.76 0.25 -6.66
C TRP A 76 -4.88 0.52 -5.16
N ARG A 77 -5.53 -0.40 -4.42
CA ARG A 77 -5.76 -0.28 -2.97
C ARG A 77 -5.53 -1.61 -2.29
N ALA A 78 -4.89 -1.57 -1.13
CA ALA A 78 -4.81 -2.69 -0.22
C ALA A 78 -4.94 -2.22 1.23
N LYS A 79 -5.08 -3.17 2.15
CA LYS A 79 -5.05 -2.93 3.59
C LYS A 79 -4.12 -3.94 4.27
N ALA A 80 -3.40 -3.47 5.28
CA ALA A 80 -2.72 -4.31 6.26
C ALA A 80 -3.49 -4.23 7.58
N VAL A 81 -3.88 -5.36 8.16
CA VAL A 81 -4.66 -5.42 9.41
C VAL A 81 -3.96 -6.35 10.39
N ARG A 82 -3.77 -5.88 11.63
CA ARG A 82 -3.25 -6.66 12.74
C ARG A 82 -4.40 -7.38 13.44
N PHE A 83 -4.32 -8.70 13.49
CA PHE A 83 -5.23 -9.56 14.24
C PHE A 83 -4.81 -9.56 15.71
N ALA A 84 -5.70 -9.13 16.60
CA ALA A 84 -5.34 -8.84 17.99
C ALA A 84 -5.19 -10.10 18.87
N ASP A 85 -5.77 -11.21 18.43
CA ASP A 85 -5.74 -12.52 19.07
C ASP A 85 -4.43 -13.27 18.86
N ILE A 86 -3.83 -13.12 17.68
CA ILE A 86 -2.59 -13.81 17.29
C ILE A 86 -1.40 -12.86 17.05
N ASP A 87 -1.61 -11.56 17.15
CA ASP A 87 -0.63 -10.48 16.89
C ASP A 87 0.01 -10.51 15.50
N GLU A 88 -0.66 -11.12 14.51
CA GLU A 88 -0.19 -11.23 13.13
C GLU A 88 -0.78 -10.15 12.23
N TRP A 89 0.02 -9.66 11.29
CA TRP A 89 -0.44 -8.78 10.22
C TRP A 89 -0.88 -9.58 9.00
N HIS A 90 -1.99 -9.16 8.41
CA HIS A 90 -2.52 -9.71 7.17
C HIS A 90 -2.66 -8.64 6.12
N PHE A 91 -2.25 -8.96 4.89
CA PHE A 91 -2.37 -8.11 3.72
C PHE A 91 -3.56 -8.55 2.85
N THR A 92 -4.38 -7.59 2.43
CA THR A 92 -5.51 -7.84 1.53
C THR A 92 -5.55 -6.78 0.44
N VAL A 93 -5.46 -7.22 -0.82
CA VAL A 93 -5.69 -6.36 -1.98
C VAL A 93 -7.19 -6.15 -2.13
N MET A 94 -7.62 -4.88 -2.13
CA MET A 94 -9.02 -4.49 -2.31
C MET A 94 -9.30 -4.12 -3.77
N MET A 95 -8.33 -3.51 -4.45
CA MET A 95 -8.41 -3.13 -5.85
C MET A 95 -7.06 -3.44 -6.50
N PRO A 96 -6.94 -4.52 -7.30
CA PRO A 96 -5.66 -4.96 -7.86
C PRO A 96 -5.24 -4.20 -9.13
N SER A 97 -6.11 -3.34 -9.66
CA SER A 97 -5.90 -2.66 -10.94
C SER A 97 -5.00 -1.43 -10.82
N HIS A 98 -4.06 -1.29 -11.76
CA HIS A 98 -3.29 -0.07 -11.99
C HIS A 98 -3.76 0.62 -13.29
N CYS A 99 -3.77 1.95 -13.29
CA CYS A 99 -4.05 2.77 -14.49
C CYS A 99 -2.77 3.30 -15.19
N HIS A 100 -1.60 2.90 -14.70
CA HIS A 100 -0.29 3.28 -15.24
C HIS A 100 0.52 2.03 -15.56
N ALA A 101 1.52 2.19 -16.44
CA ALA A 101 2.50 1.17 -16.70
C ALA A 101 3.43 0.98 -15.48
N PRO A 102 4.06 -0.20 -15.35
CA PRO A 102 5.21 -0.39 -14.46
C PRO A 102 6.26 0.71 -14.65
N ASP A 103 6.74 1.27 -13.55
CA ASP A 103 7.86 2.22 -13.53
C ASP A 103 9.00 1.66 -12.67
N PRO A 104 10.00 1.01 -13.29
CA PRO A 104 11.13 0.43 -12.57
C PRO A 104 12.05 1.49 -11.93
N VAL A 105 11.97 2.78 -12.33
CA VAL A 105 12.85 3.83 -11.82
C VAL A 105 12.39 4.34 -10.45
N ASN A 106 11.08 4.48 -10.25
CA ASN A 106 10.50 4.91 -8.96
C ASN A 106 10.17 3.74 -8.02
N SER A 107 10.59 2.53 -8.39
CA SER A 107 10.47 1.31 -7.59
C SER A 107 11.68 1.12 -6.64
N GLY A 108 12.71 1.97 -6.71
CA GLY A 108 13.89 1.94 -5.84
C GLY A 108 13.65 2.50 -4.46
#